data_AF-A0A356I8H8-F1
#
_entry.id   AF-A0A356I8H8-F1
#
_cell.length_a   1.000
_cell.length_b   1.000
_cell.length_c   1.000
_cell.angle_alpha   90.00
_cell.angle_beta   90.00
_cell.angle_gamma   90.00
#
_symmetry.space_group_name_H-M   'P 1'
#
loop_
_entity.id
_entity.type
_entity.pdbx_description
1 polymer ?
#
loop_
_entity_poly.entity_id
_entity_poly.type
_entity_poly.pdbx_seq_one_letter_code
_entity_poly.pdbx_strand_id
1 'polypeptide(L)'
;METNQASVYRAYTDPGTGEWITKVWDGSSFIYNMTISAISALLGVALGGKIGAAIGAIVAEFFKTGSDYAYYHVVDNWMMSKLYPVTVVIRESTHTTYYLDSKHKYSTGTDYYEYDGRW
;
A
#
# COMPACT_ATOMS: atom_id res chain seq x y z
N MET A 1 6.94 -39.24 26.11
CA MET A 1 7.37 -39.21 24.70
C MET A 1 7.03 -37.82 24.17
N GLU A 2 8.00 -36.91 24.17
CA GLU A 2 7.84 -35.57 23.59
C GLU A 2 8.38 -35.63 22.16
N THR A 3 7.50 -35.50 21.17
CA THR A 3 7.89 -35.27 19.79
C THR A 3 8.04 -33.76 19.57
N ASN A 4 9.28 -33.29 19.68
CA ASN A 4 9.70 -32.00 19.12
C ASN A 4 9.57 -32.06 17.59
N GLN A 5 8.42 -31.67 17.04
CA GLN A 5 8.34 -31.31 15.63
C GLN A 5 8.98 -29.94 15.47
N ALA A 6 10.26 -29.92 15.09
CA ALA A 6 10.91 -28.71 14.62
C ALA A 6 10.13 -28.19 13.42
N SER A 7 9.55 -26.99 13.53
CA SER A 7 8.99 -26.28 12.39
C SER A 7 10.13 -25.91 11.45
N VAL A 8 10.33 -26.73 10.42
CA VAL A 8 11.26 -26.41 9.33
C VAL A 8 10.60 -25.31 8.50
N TYR A 9 10.96 -24.05 8.75
CA TYR A 9 10.69 -22.97 7.82
C TYR A 9 11.56 -23.19 6.58
N ARG A 10 11.03 -23.91 5.58
CA ARG A 10 11.65 -23.87 4.25
C ARG A 10 11.43 -22.47 3.68
N ALA A 11 12.52 -21.81 3.29
CA ALA A 11 12.50 -20.71 2.35
C ALA A 11 11.59 -21.10 1.17
N TYR A 12 10.50 -20.36 0.97
CA TYR A 12 9.60 -20.57 -0.13
C TYR A 12 10.29 -20.00 -1.39
N THR A 13 11.08 -20.83 -2.05
CA THR A 13 11.67 -20.47 -3.35
C THR A 13 10.65 -20.84 -4.43
N ASP A 14 9.80 -19.90 -4.86
CA ASP A 14 9.01 -20.10 -6.08
C ASP A 14 9.98 -20.15 -7.28
N PRO A 15 10.12 -21.31 -7.97
CA PRO A 15 11.07 -21.46 -9.07
C PRO A 15 10.66 -20.71 -10.34
N GLY A 16 9.52 -20.01 -10.35
CA GLY A 16 9.17 -19.11 -11.44
C GLY A 16 8.56 -17.81 -10.94
N THR A 17 9.20 -16.69 -11.24
CA THR A 17 8.55 -15.38 -11.09
C THR A 17 7.30 -15.36 -11.96
N GLY A 18 6.12 -15.18 -11.34
CA GLY A 18 4.87 -14.92 -12.06
C GLY A 18 4.96 -13.64 -12.89
N GLU A 19 3.91 -13.35 -13.66
CA GLU A 19 3.81 -12.07 -14.36
C GLU A 19 3.47 -10.95 -13.37
N TRP A 20 3.98 -9.75 -13.65
CA TRP A 20 3.54 -8.56 -12.94
C TRP A 20 2.13 -8.19 -13.41
N ILE A 21 1.25 -7.96 -12.44
CA ILE A 21 -0.08 -7.42 -12.66
C ILE A 21 -0.04 -5.97 -12.15
N THR A 22 -0.48 -5.04 -12.99
CA THR A 22 -0.61 -3.62 -12.63
C THR A 22 -2.07 -3.22 -12.61
N LYS A 23 -2.50 -2.56 -11.54
CA LYS A 23 -3.80 -1.91 -11.42
C LYS A 23 -3.58 -0.43 -11.13
N VAL A 24 -4.23 0.41 -11.93
CA VAL A 24 -4.21 1.86 -11.76
C VAL A 24 -5.61 2.33 -11.44
N TRP A 25 -5.74 3.17 -10.41
CA TRP A 25 -7.04 3.69 -10.00
C TRP A 25 -6.90 4.99 -9.21
N ASP A 26 -7.96 5.80 -9.25
CA ASP A 26 -8.09 7.03 -8.48
C ASP A 26 -9.07 6.84 -7.33
N GLY A 27 -8.83 7.51 -6.22
CA GLY A 27 -9.67 7.44 -5.03
C GLY A 27 -9.73 8.75 -4.26
N SER A 28 -10.65 8.79 -3.30
CA SER A 28 -10.81 9.90 -2.39
C SER A 28 -11.25 9.42 -1.02
N SER A 29 -10.76 10.05 0.03
CA SER A 29 -11.17 9.80 1.41
C SER A 29 -11.61 11.11 2.06
N PHE A 30 -12.76 11.11 2.74
CA PHE A 30 -13.24 12.27 3.49
C PHE A 30 -12.50 12.38 4.82
N ILE A 31 -11.84 13.51 5.06
CA ILE A 31 -10.89 13.74 6.16
C ILE A 31 -11.20 15.00 6.98
N TYR A 32 -12.32 15.66 6.70
CA TYR A 32 -12.72 16.89 7.39
C TYR A 32 -12.70 16.73 8.91
N ASN A 33 -12.04 17.68 9.58
CA ASN A 33 -11.93 17.76 11.04
C ASN A 33 -11.34 16.49 11.70
N MET A 34 -10.56 15.71 10.95
CA MET A 34 -9.83 14.55 11.49
C MET A 34 -8.45 14.95 12.02
N THR A 35 -7.96 14.22 13.02
CA THR A 35 -6.56 14.32 13.47
C THR A 35 -5.61 13.71 12.45
N ILE A 36 -4.34 14.11 12.45
CA ILE A 36 -3.27 13.51 11.63
C ILE A 36 -3.28 11.97 11.76
N SER A 37 -3.40 11.44 12.98
CA SER A 37 -3.45 9.98 13.21
C SER A 37 -4.66 9.31 12.56
N ALA A 38 -5.83 9.94 12.60
CA ALA A 38 -7.07 9.41 12.02
C ALA A 38 -7.01 9.42 10.48
N ILE A 39 -6.45 10.47 9.88
CA ILE A 39 -6.26 10.54 8.43
C ILE A 39 -5.28 9.45 7.97
N SER A 40 -4.15 9.27 8.65
CA SER A 40 -3.19 8.20 8.32
C SER A 40 -3.83 6.81 8.40
N ALA A 41 -4.63 6.55 9.43
CA ALA A 41 -5.34 5.28 9.58
C ALA A 41 -6.37 5.06 8.45
N LEU A 42 -7.14 6.10 8.11
CA LEU A 42 -8.13 6.05 7.05
C LEU A 42 -7.49 5.74 5.68
N LEU A 43 -6.40 6.44 5.35
CA LEU A 43 -5.65 6.20 4.11
C LEU A 43 -5.02 4.80 4.11
N GLY A 44 -4.51 4.34 5.25
CA GLY A 44 -4.04 2.97 5.42
C GLY A 44 -5.12 1.94 5.09
N VAL A 45 -6.34 2.11 5.61
CA VAL A 45 -7.47 1.22 5.29
C VAL A 45 -7.86 1.30 3.81
N ALA A 46 -7.95 2.52 3.26
CA ALA A 46 -8.33 2.74 1.86
C ALA A 46 -7.36 2.10 0.85
N LEU A 47 -6.09 1.97 1.23
CA LEU A 47 -5.02 1.38 0.43
C LEU A 47 -4.70 -0.07 0.83
N GLY A 48 -5.53 -0.71 1.67
CA GLY A 48 -5.33 -2.11 2.08
C GLY A 48 -4.08 -2.34 2.94
N GLY A 49 -3.62 -1.32 3.67
CA GLY A 49 -2.41 -1.33 4.49
C GLY A 49 -1.13 -0.99 3.73
N LYS A 50 -1.21 -0.73 2.41
CA LYS A 50 -0.06 -0.46 1.53
C LYS A 50 0.39 1.01 1.61
N ILE A 51 0.80 1.41 2.81
CA ILE A 51 1.35 2.73 3.10
C ILE A 51 2.85 2.63 3.39
N GLY A 52 3.60 3.58 2.83
CA GLY A 52 5.02 3.75 3.02
C GLY A 52 5.34 4.74 4.14
N ALA A 53 6.63 5.05 4.27
CA ALA A 53 7.13 5.92 5.34
C ALA A 53 6.78 7.40 5.13
N ALA A 54 6.43 7.82 3.91
CA ALA A 54 6.18 9.23 3.61
C ALA A 54 4.78 9.70 4.03
N ILE A 55 3.88 8.76 4.37
CA ILE A 55 2.47 9.06 4.70
C ILE A 55 2.33 10.11 5.80
N GLY A 56 3.22 10.13 6.80
CA GLY A 56 3.16 11.10 7.90
C GLY A 56 3.31 12.55 7.44
N ALA A 57 4.22 12.82 6.49
CA ALA A 57 4.42 14.16 5.94
C ALA A 57 3.24 14.60 5.07
N ILE A 58 2.71 13.68 4.26
CA ILE A 58 1.57 13.91 3.37
C ILE A 58 0.32 14.25 4.18
N VAL A 59 0.06 13.49 5.24
CA VAL A 59 -1.09 13.73 6.12
C VAL A 59 -0.96 15.02 6.90
N ALA A 60 0.25 15.37 7.34
CA ALA A 60 0.49 16.67 7.96
C ALA A 60 0.17 17.83 7.01
N GLU A 61 0.41 17.67 5.70
CA GLU A 61 0.05 18.68 4.70
C GLU A 61 -1.46 18.83 4.58
N PHE A 62 -2.20 17.72 4.40
CA PHE A 62 -3.67 17.76 4.36
C PHE A 62 -4.29 18.44 5.57
N PHE A 63 -3.76 18.14 6.76
CA PHE A 63 -4.20 18.74 8.02
C PHE A 63 -3.93 20.26 8.06
N LYS A 64 -2.74 20.71 7.67
CA LYS A 64 -2.37 22.13 7.64
C LYS A 64 -3.24 22.94 6.67
N THR A 65 -3.53 22.37 5.51
CA THR A 65 -4.38 23.03 4.50
C THR A 65 -5.86 23.03 4.91
N GLY A 66 -6.25 22.25 5.92
CA GLY A 66 -7.66 22.11 6.33
C GLY A 66 -8.50 21.44 5.24
N SER A 67 -7.95 20.43 4.58
CA SER A 67 -8.63 19.77 3.46
C SER A 67 -9.82 18.93 3.93
N ASP A 68 -10.93 19.00 3.20
CA ASP A 68 -12.11 18.15 3.45
C ASP A 68 -11.90 16.72 2.94
N TYR A 69 -11.10 16.58 1.89
CA TYR A 69 -10.82 15.31 1.22
C TYR A 69 -9.33 15.14 0.94
N ALA A 70 -8.87 13.90 1.00
CA ALA A 70 -7.60 13.46 0.45
C ALA A 70 -7.88 12.70 -0.85
N TYR A 71 -7.46 13.26 -1.98
CA TYR A 71 -7.53 12.60 -3.28
C TYR A 71 -6.22 11.88 -3.56
N TYR A 72 -6.26 10.78 -4.29
CA TYR A 72 -5.06 10.01 -4.57
C TYR A 72 -5.18 9.19 -5.85
N HIS A 73 -4.03 9.05 -6.51
CA HIS A 73 -3.80 8.20 -7.67
C HIS A 73 -2.88 7.06 -7.27
N VAL A 74 -3.29 5.82 -7.53
CA VAL A 74 -2.59 4.62 -7.08
C VAL A 74 -2.16 3.81 -8.30
N VAL A 75 -0.89 3.43 -8.31
CA VAL A 75 -0.32 2.42 -9.20
C VAL A 75 0.11 1.25 -8.32
N ASP A 76 -0.69 0.19 -8.35
CA ASP A 76 -0.49 -1.02 -7.56
C ASP A 76 0.03 -2.13 -8.45
N ASN A 77 1.18 -2.70 -8.12
CA ASN A 77 1.84 -3.76 -8.86
C ASN A 77 2.02 -4.96 -7.95
N TRP A 78 1.61 -6.13 -8.39
CA TRP A 78 1.88 -7.35 -7.64
C TRP A 78 2.21 -8.51 -8.56
N MET A 79 2.96 -9.46 -8.02
CA MET A 79 3.34 -10.69 -8.69
C MET A 79 2.80 -11.86 -7.88
N MET A 80 1.93 -12.64 -8.52
CA MET A 80 1.43 -13.88 -7.95
C MET A 80 2.44 -15.01 -8.11
N SER A 81 2.39 -15.98 -7.20
CA SER A 81 3.12 -17.23 -7.33
C SER A 81 2.70 -18.02 -8.58
N LYS A 82 3.63 -18.73 -9.24
CA LYS A 82 3.23 -19.72 -10.27
C LYS A 82 2.62 -20.98 -9.67
N LEU A 83 3.07 -21.38 -8.48
CA LEU A 83 2.58 -22.56 -7.78
C LEU A 83 1.20 -22.31 -7.13
N TYR A 84 0.98 -21.08 -6.64
CA TYR A 84 -0.25 -20.68 -5.96
C TYR A 84 -0.80 -19.35 -6.52
N PRO A 85 -1.23 -19.33 -7.80
CA PRO A 85 -1.50 -18.11 -8.57
C PRO A 85 -2.67 -17.25 -8.12
N VAL A 86 -3.45 -17.73 -7.13
CA VAL A 86 -4.63 -17.03 -6.62
C VAL A 86 -4.55 -16.72 -5.12
N THR A 87 -3.60 -17.31 -4.39
CA THR A 87 -3.52 -17.17 -2.92
C THR A 87 -2.23 -16.56 -2.42
N VAL A 88 -1.16 -16.54 -3.22
CA VAL A 88 0.17 -16.08 -2.76
C VAL A 88 0.69 -14.96 -3.64
N VAL A 89 0.79 -13.77 -3.05
CA VAL A 89 1.56 -12.64 -3.58
C VAL A 89 3.01 -12.80 -3.12
N ILE A 90 3.96 -12.77 -4.07
CA ILE A 90 5.40 -12.93 -3.78
C ILE A 90 6.12 -11.59 -3.77
N ARG A 91 5.69 -10.66 -4.63
CA ARG A 91 6.16 -9.29 -4.62
C ARG A 91 5.00 -8.35 -4.81
N GLU A 92 5.09 -7.20 -4.16
CA GLU A 92 4.13 -6.13 -4.31
C GLU A 92 4.83 -4.79 -4.20
N SER A 93 4.42 -3.83 -5.02
CA SER A 93 4.78 -2.43 -4.86
C SER A 93 3.61 -1.53 -5.17
N THR A 94 3.39 -0.53 -4.32
CA THR A 94 2.30 0.42 -4.48
C THR A 94 2.88 1.82 -4.44
N HIS A 95 2.70 2.56 -5.55
CA HIS A 95 3.04 3.96 -5.64
C HIS A 95 1.76 4.78 -5.58
N THR A 96 1.65 5.67 -4.59
CA THR A 96 0.47 6.51 -4.40
C THR A 96 0.88 7.97 -4.45
N THR A 97 0.26 8.74 -5.34
CA THR A 97 0.37 10.21 -5.35
C THR A 97 -0.89 10.81 -4.75
N TYR A 98 -0.73 11.80 -3.87
CA TYR A 98 -1.84 12.44 -3.15
C TYR A 98 -2.04 13.87 -3.61
N TYR A 99 -3.29 14.34 -3.57
CA TYR A 99 -3.70 15.63 -4.11
C TYR A 99 -4.76 16.32 -3.24
N LEU A 100 -4.75 17.65 -3.26
CA LEU A 100 -5.75 18.51 -2.59
C LEU A 100 -7.07 18.61 -3.37
N ASP A 101 -7.07 18.22 -4.65
CA ASP A 101 -8.23 18.35 -5.53
C ASP A 101 -8.49 17.09 -6.37
N SER A 102 -9.75 16.91 -6.76
CA SER A 102 -10.22 15.76 -7.53
C SER A 102 -9.72 15.70 -8.97
N LYS A 103 -9.13 16.78 -9.49
CA LYS A 103 -8.53 16.83 -10.83
C LYS A 103 -7.04 16.51 -10.79
N HIS A 104 -6.49 16.13 -9.64
CA HIS A 104 -5.09 15.78 -9.45
C HIS A 104 -4.12 16.89 -9.87
N LYS A 105 -4.48 18.17 -9.63
CA LYS A 105 -3.65 19.31 -10.04
C LYS A 105 -2.66 19.72 -8.95
N TYR A 106 -3.05 19.66 -7.69
CA TYR A 106 -2.25 20.13 -6.56
C TYR A 106 -1.75 18.95 -5.72
N SER A 107 -0.59 18.41 -6.09
CA SER A 107 0.04 17.28 -5.39
C SER A 107 0.53 17.68 -4.00
N THR A 108 0.19 16.87 -2.98
CA THR A 108 0.71 16.98 -1.61
C THR A 108 1.94 16.10 -1.37
N GLY A 109 2.13 15.08 -2.21
CA GLY A 109 3.32 14.23 -2.17
C GLY A 109 3.05 12.82 -2.70
N THR A 110 4.10 12.00 -2.67
CA THR A 110 4.06 10.60 -3.09
C THR A 110 4.51 9.69 -1.96
N ASP A 111 3.86 8.54 -1.85
CA ASP A 111 4.22 7.48 -0.93
C ASP A 111 4.49 6.18 -1.69
N TYR A 112 5.39 5.36 -1.16
CA TYR A 112 5.82 4.12 -1.81
C TYR A 112 5.91 3.00 -0.78
N TYR A 113 5.18 1.93 -1.06
CA TYR A 113 5.20 0.67 -0.33
C TYR A 113 5.81 -0.41 -1.20
N GLU A 114 6.65 -1.27 -0.61
CA GLU A 114 7.21 -2.44 -1.28
C GLU A 114 7.27 -3.63 -0.32
N TYR A 115 6.96 -4.80 -0.87
CA TYR A 115 7.07 -6.09 -0.23
C TYR A 115 7.78 -7.06 -1.18
N ASP A 116 8.84 -7.70 -0.68
CA ASP A 116 9.49 -8.84 -1.34
C ASP A 116 9.45 -10.04 -0.40
N GLY A 117 8.67 -11.06 -0.75
CA GLY A 117 8.52 -12.30 0.01
C GLY A 117 9.56 -13.37 -0.34
N ARG A 118 10.52 -13.09 -1.23
CA ARG A 118 11.61 -14.02 -1.56
C ARG A 118 12.72 -13.92 -0.51
N TRP A 119 12.73 -14.85 0.44
CA TRP A 119 13.78 -14.99 1.46
C TRP A 119 14.27 -16.43 1.47
#